data_AF-A0A093IDS2-F1
#
_entry.id   AF-A0A093IDS2-F1
#
_cell.length_a   1.000
_cell.length_b   1.000
_cell.length_c   1.000
_cell.angle_alpha   90.00
_cell.angle_beta   90.00
_cell.angle_gamma   90.00
#
_symmetry.space_group_name_H-M   'P 1'
#
loop_
_entity.id
_entity.type
_entity.pdbx_description
1 polymer ?
#
loop_
_entity_poly.entity_id
_entity_poly.type
_entity_poly.pdbx_seq_one_letter_code
_entity_poly.pdbx_strand_id
1 'polypeptide(L)'
;PPGAPVWSGMDDSKPLKVRLTFSVILVGVSLLFAAVVTDHWAVLSPKVEEYNATCEAAHFGLWRLCIKRIFMQEQGPKEKGCGPISLPGEHNCSYFKHFTPGQSSEIFEVTTQKEYSISAAAIAIFSVGFAIIGTICVLLSFRKKRDYLLKPASMFYTFAGLCIIISVEVMRQSVKRMIDSEETVWIEYSYSWSFACACASFVLLFICGIALLLIALPRFPQNPWETCMDAEPEH
;
A
#
# COMPACT_ATOMS: atom_id res chain seq x y z
N PRO A 1 -9.40 50.93 -32.62
CA PRO A 1 -10.06 50.13 -31.56
C PRO A 1 -9.13 49.01 -31.05
N PRO A 2 -8.44 49.20 -29.91
CA PRO A 2 -7.44 48.24 -29.44
C PRO A 2 -7.96 47.31 -28.32
N GLY A 3 -7.50 46.04 -28.36
CA GLY A 3 -7.36 45.12 -27.21
C GLY A 3 -8.63 44.38 -26.78
N ALA A 4 -8.69 43.06 -26.63
CA ALA A 4 -7.67 42.01 -26.56
C ALA A 4 -8.33 40.64 -26.87
N PRO A 5 -7.58 39.62 -27.29
CA PRO A 5 -8.10 38.26 -27.39
C PRO A 5 -8.37 37.69 -25.99
N VAL A 6 -9.61 37.29 -25.74
CA VAL A 6 -9.98 36.54 -24.53
C VAL A 6 -9.30 35.18 -24.59
N TRP A 7 -8.62 34.84 -23.48
CA TRP A 7 -7.75 33.70 -23.28
C TRP A 7 -8.39 32.34 -23.60
N SER A 8 -8.27 31.87 -24.84
CA SER A 8 -8.65 30.53 -25.28
C SER A 8 -7.52 29.51 -25.02
N GLY A 9 -7.02 29.44 -23.78
CA GLY A 9 -5.88 28.58 -23.42
C GLY A 9 -6.16 27.56 -22.32
N MET A 10 -7.37 27.54 -21.75
CA MET A 10 -7.59 26.89 -20.45
C MET A 10 -8.46 25.64 -20.46
N ASP A 11 -9.14 25.30 -21.57
CA ASP A 11 -9.95 24.07 -21.70
C ASP A 11 -9.21 22.85 -22.27
N ASP A 12 -8.30 23.03 -23.24
CA ASP A 12 -7.53 21.92 -23.85
C ASP A 12 -6.58 21.20 -22.88
N SER A 13 -6.24 21.83 -21.76
CA SER A 13 -5.36 21.24 -20.74
C SER A 13 -6.05 20.21 -19.84
N LYS A 14 -7.39 20.22 -19.75
CA LYS A 14 -8.15 19.31 -18.87
C LYS A 14 -7.95 17.83 -19.22
N PRO A 15 -8.15 17.37 -20.47
CA PRO A 15 -7.96 15.95 -20.81
C PRO A 15 -6.50 15.50 -20.61
N LEU A 16 -5.53 16.39 -20.86
CA LEU A 16 -4.12 16.11 -20.60
C LEU A 16 -3.85 15.92 -19.10
N LYS A 17 -4.39 16.80 -18.25
CA LYS A 17 -4.28 16.70 -16.78
C LYS A 17 -4.92 15.42 -16.26
N VAL A 18 -6.12 15.07 -16.72
CA VAL A 18 -6.80 13.82 -16.33
C VAL A 18 -5.96 12.58 -16.71
N ARG A 19 -5.42 12.55 -17.93
CA ARG A 19 -4.55 11.44 -18.39
C ARG A 19 -3.26 11.35 -17.58
N LEU A 20 -2.59 12.47 -17.32
CA LEU A 20 -1.38 12.51 -16.51
C LEU A 20 -1.66 11.99 -15.08
N THR A 21 -2.69 12.52 -14.43
CA THR A 21 -3.10 12.07 -13.09
C THR A 21 -3.45 10.58 -13.10
N PHE A 22 -4.14 10.08 -14.12
CA PHE A 22 -4.45 8.66 -14.25
C PHE A 22 -3.19 7.79 -14.42
N SER A 23 -2.21 8.23 -15.20
CA SER A 23 -0.92 7.53 -15.33
C SER A 23 -0.18 7.43 -13.98
N VAL A 24 -0.20 8.49 -13.17
CA VAL A 24 0.39 8.46 -11.82
C VAL A 24 -0.40 7.54 -10.88
N ILE A 25 -1.73 7.54 -10.98
CA ILE A 25 -2.59 6.61 -10.23
C ILE A 25 -2.28 5.16 -10.59
N LEU A 26 -2.05 4.83 -11.87
CA LEU A 26 -1.66 3.48 -12.27
C LEU A 26 -0.35 3.02 -11.60
N VAL A 27 0.64 3.90 -11.49
CA VAL A 27 1.87 3.61 -10.72
C VAL A 27 1.53 3.33 -9.26
N GLY A 28 0.67 4.14 -8.64
CA GLY A 28 0.17 3.90 -7.28
C GLY A 28 -0.52 2.54 -7.13
N VAL A 29 -1.41 2.16 -8.07
CA VAL A 29 -2.09 0.86 -8.07
C VAL A 29 -1.10 -0.30 -8.24
N SER A 30 -0.08 -0.16 -9.10
CA SER A 30 0.96 -1.17 -9.24
C SER A 30 1.78 -1.34 -7.95
N LEU A 31 2.13 -0.25 -7.28
CA LEU A 31 2.81 -0.29 -5.98
C LEU A 31 1.92 -0.91 -4.89
N LEU A 32 0.62 -0.60 -4.88
CA LEU A 32 -0.36 -1.24 -3.99
C LEU A 32 -0.34 -2.76 -4.19
N PHE A 33 -0.47 -3.22 -5.44
CA PHE A 33 -0.50 -4.64 -5.75
C PHE A 33 0.83 -5.32 -5.37
N ALA A 34 1.96 -4.68 -5.69
CA ALA A 34 3.27 -5.18 -5.29
C ALA A 34 3.36 -5.31 -3.76
N ALA A 35 2.95 -4.29 -3.00
CA ALA A 35 2.97 -4.33 -1.53
C ALA A 35 2.10 -5.46 -0.96
N VAL A 36 0.88 -5.66 -1.49
CA VAL A 36 -0.05 -6.68 -0.98
C VAL A 36 0.40 -8.10 -1.32
N VAL A 37 1.05 -8.32 -2.46
CA VAL A 37 1.50 -9.64 -2.91
C VAL A 37 2.86 -10.03 -2.34
N THR A 38 3.69 -9.05 -1.98
CA THR A 38 5.05 -9.32 -1.48
C THR A 38 5.07 -9.54 0.04
N ASP A 39 5.87 -10.51 0.45
CA ASP A 39 5.96 -10.93 1.86
C ASP A 39 7.08 -10.21 2.64
N HIS A 40 7.47 -9.00 2.21
CA HIS A 40 8.59 -8.24 2.77
C HIS A 40 8.13 -6.92 3.41
N TRP A 41 7.24 -6.99 4.39
CA TRP A 41 6.80 -5.80 5.13
C TRP A 41 7.74 -5.47 6.29
N ALA A 42 8.09 -6.48 7.08
CA ALA A 42 9.05 -6.36 8.18
C ALA A 42 9.98 -7.57 8.22
N VAL A 43 11.21 -7.31 8.61
CA VAL A 43 12.21 -8.34 8.95
C VAL A 43 12.41 -8.30 10.44
N LEU A 44 12.23 -9.44 11.09
CA LEU A 44 12.59 -9.66 12.49
C LEU A 44 13.87 -10.47 12.56
N SER A 45 14.84 -9.95 13.31
CA SER A 45 16.07 -10.66 13.67
C SER A 45 16.12 -10.90 15.17
N PRO A 46 16.43 -12.14 15.62
CA PRO A 46 16.60 -12.42 17.03
C PRO A 46 17.98 -11.91 17.47
N LYS A 47 18.15 -11.71 18.77
CA LYS A 47 19.47 -11.46 19.36
C LYS A 47 20.28 -12.75 19.32
N VAL A 48 21.46 -12.70 18.71
CA VAL A 48 22.39 -13.84 18.73
C VAL A 48 23.24 -13.71 19.99
N GLU A 49 22.94 -14.53 21.01
CA GLU A 49 23.75 -14.59 22.24
C GLU A 49 24.91 -15.61 22.13
N GLU A 50 24.76 -16.66 21.32
CA GLU A 50 25.80 -17.66 21.08
C GLU A 50 26.29 -17.66 19.63
N TYR A 51 27.60 -17.52 19.46
CA TYR A 51 28.28 -17.64 18.18
C TYR A 51 28.46 -19.13 17.82
N ASN A 52 28.19 -19.52 16.56
CA ASN A 52 28.04 -20.90 16.02
C ASN A 52 26.61 -21.49 16.02
N ALA A 53 25.58 -20.70 16.35
CA ALA A 53 24.18 -21.12 16.22
C ALA A 53 23.58 -20.75 14.85
N THR A 54 22.59 -21.52 14.39
CA THR A 54 21.72 -21.15 13.27
C THR A 54 20.87 -19.94 13.66
N CYS A 55 20.93 -18.87 12.87
CA CYS A 55 20.14 -17.66 13.10
C CYS A 55 18.83 -17.76 12.29
N GLU A 56 17.68 -17.58 12.94
CA GLU A 56 16.38 -17.60 12.27
C GLU A 56 15.90 -16.17 12.03
N ALA A 57 15.92 -15.69 10.79
CA ALA A 57 15.32 -14.41 10.43
C ALA A 57 13.90 -14.63 9.91
N ALA A 58 12.93 -13.87 10.42
CA ALA A 58 11.53 -13.97 10.01
C ALA A 58 11.12 -12.79 9.11
N HIS A 59 10.49 -13.11 7.97
CA HIS A 59 9.86 -12.16 7.07
C HIS A 59 8.35 -12.18 7.27
N PHE A 60 7.81 -11.02 7.62
CA PHE A 60 6.38 -10.80 7.73
C PHE A 60 5.83 -10.32 6.41
N GLY A 61 4.99 -11.14 5.79
CA GLY A 61 4.05 -10.75 4.76
C GLY A 61 2.65 -10.55 5.31
N LEU A 62 1.75 -10.12 4.44
CA LEU A 62 0.32 -10.02 4.76
C LEU A 62 -0.35 -11.40 4.76
N TRP A 63 0.17 -12.34 3.98
CA TRP A 63 -0.42 -13.67 3.75
C TRP A 63 0.45 -14.82 4.25
N ARG A 64 1.78 -14.64 4.21
CA ARG A 64 2.77 -15.66 4.54
C ARG A 64 3.74 -15.16 5.59
N LEU A 65 4.26 -16.11 6.36
CA LEU A 65 5.41 -15.93 7.24
C LEU A 65 6.53 -16.80 6.67
N CYS A 66 7.62 -16.18 6.25
CA CYS A 66 8.80 -16.90 5.77
C CYS A 66 9.91 -16.83 6.79
N ILE A 67 10.36 -17.98 7.28
CA ILE A 67 11.51 -18.08 8.18
C ILE A 67 12.70 -18.52 7.34
N LYS A 68 13.78 -17.76 7.41
CA LYS A 68 15.05 -18.07 6.78
C LYS A 68 16.07 -18.45 7.85
N ARG A 69 16.63 -19.66 7.75
CA ARG A 69 17.70 -20.14 8.62
C ARG A 69 19.04 -19.83 7.99
N ILE A 70 19.81 -18.96 8.63
CA ILE A 70 21.13 -18.53 8.16
C ILE A 70 22.19 -19.18 9.05
N PHE A 71 23.13 -19.90 8.44
CA PHE A 71 24.30 -20.43 9.14
C PHE A 71 25.36 -19.32 9.22
N MET A 72 25.69 -18.87 10.43
CA MET A 72 26.80 -17.94 10.63
C MET A 72 28.12 -18.70 10.55
N GLN A 73 28.90 -18.48 9.48
CA GLN A 73 30.15 -19.22 9.27
C GLN A 73 31.43 -18.46 9.61
N GLU A 74 31.48 -17.13 9.76
CA GLU A 74 32.72 -16.50 10.29
C GLU A 74 32.63 -15.05 10.79
N GLN A 75 33.65 -14.73 11.59
CA GLN A 75 33.91 -13.56 12.46
C GLN A 75 33.89 -12.20 11.73
N GLY A 76 32.84 -11.41 11.94
CA GLY A 76 32.77 -9.99 11.60
C GLY A 76 32.52 -9.14 12.86
N PRO A 77 33.16 -7.96 13.02
CA PRO A 77 33.08 -7.21 14.26
C PRO A 77 31.72 -6.48 14.40
N LYS A 78 30.99 -6.80 15.48
CA LYS A 78 29.91 -5.98 16.08
C LYS A 78 28.59 -5.80 15.30
N GLU A 79 27.96 -6.87 14.81
CA GLU A 79 26.52 -6.82 14.49
C GLU A 79 25.73 -7.61 15.54
N LYS A 80 24.68 -6.99 16.10
CA LYS A 80 23.84 -7.55 17.18
C LYS A 80 22.70 -8.45 16.66
N GLY A 81 22.60 -8.64 15.33
CA GLY A 81 21.56 -9.41 14.66
C GLY A 81 22.13 -10.45 13.69
N CYS A 82 21.25 -11.19 13.00
CA CYS A 82 21.65 -12.06 11.91
C CYS A 82 22.36 -11.24 10.82
N GLY A 83 23.50 -11.70 10.31
CA GLY A 83 24.22 -11.04 9.22
C GLY A 83 23.38 -10.87 7.94
N PRO A 84 23.93 -10.28 6.86
CA PRO A 84 23.16 -9.88 5.69
C PRO A 84 22.32 -11.02 5.08
N ILE A 85 21.08 -10.71 4.71
CA ILE A 85 20.06 -11.66 4.26
C ILE A 85 20.47 -12.37 2.93
N SER A 86 21.52 -11.88 2.27
CA SER A 86 22.12 -12.46 1.07
C SER A 86 22.86 -13.79 1.32
N LEU A 87 23.11 -14.19 2.58
CA LEU A 87 23.73 -15.48 2.87
C LEU A 87 22.81 -16.65 2.45
N PRO A 88 23.39 -17.77 1.94
CA PRO A 88 22.63 -18.97 1.62
C PRO A 88 22.07 -19.60 2.90
N GLY A 89 20.82 -20.07 2.83
CA GLY A 89 20.10 -20.60 3.98
C GLY A 89 18.83 -21.33 3.59
N GLU A 90 18.31 -22.18 4.47
CA GLU A 90 17.03 -22.85 4.24
C GLU A 90 15.88 -21.84 4.33
N HIS A 91 15.04 -21.82 3.31
CA HIS A 91 13.87 -20.95 3.22
C HIS A 91 12.61 -21.77 3.45
N ASN A 92 12.00 -21.62 4.63
CA ASN A 92 10.72 -22.27 4.94
C ASN A 92 9.62 -21.20 5.00
N CYS A 93 8.80 -21.16 3.95
CA CYS A 93 7.65 -20.27 3.87
C CYS A 93 6.39 -21.03 4.23
N SER A 94 5.72 -20.60 5.29
CA SER A 94 4.42 -21.13 5.68
C SER A 94 3.36 -20.05 5.50
N TYR A 95 2.22 -20.41 4.93
CA TYR A 95 1.04 -19.57 5.04
C TYR A 95 0.58 -19.57 6.49
N PHE A 96 0.01 -18.46 6.96
CA PHE A 96 -0.73 -18.49 8.21
C PHE A 96 -1.76 -19.64 8.13
N LYS A 97 -1.72 -20.60 9.07
CA LYS A 97 -2.51 -21.85 9.08
C LYS A 97 -4.04 -21.67 9.04
N HIS A 98 -4.52 -20.45 8.90
CA HIS A 98 -5.91 -20.10 8.63
C HIS A 98 -6.50 -20.79 7.40
N PHE A 99 -5.69 -21.15 6.39
CA PHE A 99 -6.15 -21.74 5.12
C PHE A 99 -5.93 -23.26 4.96
N THR A 100 -5.23 -23.91 5.91
CA THR A 100 -4.99 -25.38 5.90
C THR A 100 -5.02 -25.92 7.34
N PRO A 101 -6.19 -26.35 7.84
CA PRO A 101 -6.28 -26.94 9.17
C PRO A 101 -5.77 -28.39 9.11
N GLY A 102 -4.54 -28.67 9.58
CA GLY A 102 -4.05 -30.05 9.53
C GLY A 102 -2.69 -30.40 10.12
N GLN A 103 -1.84 -29.45 10.52
CA GLN A 103 -0.55 -29.78 11.14
C GLN A 103 -0.38 -29.02 12.45
N SER A 104 -0.44 -29.74 13.56
CA SER A 104 -0.07 -29.30 14.90
C SER A 104 1.44 -29.40 15.06
N SER A 105 2.08 -28.26 15.30
CA SER A 105 3.38 -28.19 15.96
C SER A 105 3.30 -26.97 16.85
N GLU A 106 3.43 -27.23 18.15
CA GLU A 106 3.38 -26.29 19.25
C GLU A 106 4.45 -25.18 19.09
N ILE A 107 4.27 -24.09 19.82
CA ILE A 107 5.09 -22.86 19.84
C ILE A 107 4.76 -21.89 18.68
N PHE A 108 3.53 -21.39 18.70
CA PHE A 108 3.29 -19.99 18.35
C PHE A 108 1.98 -19.55 19.02
N GLU A 109 2.03 -19.49 20.35
CA GLU A 109 0.93 -19.16 21.23
C GLU A 109 0.75 -17.65 21.32
N VAL A 110 0.36 -17.03 20.21
CA VAL A 110 -0.13 -15.65 20.22
C VAL A 110 -1.47 -15.62 19.49
N THR A 111 -2.51 -16.06 20.20
CA THR A 111 -3.92 -15.92 19.78
C THR A 111 -4.25 -14.46 19.41
N THR A 112 -3.58 -13.48 20.02
CA THR A 112 -3.71 -12.05 19.72
C THR A 112 -3.02 -11.62 18.43
N GLN A 113 -1.99 -12.30 17.92
CA GLN A 113 -1.30 -11.95 16.67
C GLN A 113 -2.07 -12.35 15.41
N LYS A 114 -2.88 -13.40 15.56
CA LYS A 114 -3.75 -13.94 14.51
C LYS A 114 -4.81 -12.92 14.07
N GLU A 115 -5.38 -12.18 15.01
CA GLU A 115 -6.51 -11.28 14.72
C GLU A 115 -6.10 -9.98 14.01
N TYR A 116 -4.98 -9.36 14.41
CA TYR A 116 -4.50 -8.13 13.78
C TYR A 116 -3.96 -8.36 12.36
N SER A 117 -3.24 -9.47 12.12
CA SER A 117 -2.76 -9.80 10.77
C SER A 117 -3.92 -10.12 9.80
N ILE A 118 -4.93 -10.85 10.26
CA ILE A 118 -6.17 -11.11 9.49
C ILE A 118 -6.90 -9.79 9.17
N SER A 119 -6.99 -8.89 10.15
CA SER A 119 -7.64 -7.59 9.96
C SER A 119 -6.90 -6.73 8.93
N ALA A 120 -5.56 -6.68 9.00
CA ALA A 120 -4.74 -5.96 8.04
C ALA A 120 -4.90 -6.50 6.61
N ALA A 121 -4.94 -7.83 6.45
CA ALA A 121 -5.16 -8.50 5.17
C ALA A 121 -6.55 -8.18 4.61
N ALA A 122 -7.60 -8.28 5.41
CA ALA A 122 -8.97 -7.95 4.98
C ALA A 122 -9.10 -6.50 4.49
N ILE A 123 -8.50 -5.56 5.22
CA ILE A 123 -8.51 -4.13 4.85
C ILE A 123 -7.74 -3.89 3.54
N ALA A 124 -6.62 -4.59 3.33
CA ALA A 124 -5.87 -4.49 2.08
C ALA A 124 -6.66 -5.06 0.88
N ILE A 125 -7.46 -6.13 1.08
CA ILE A 125 -8.37 -6.63 0.02
C ILE A 125 -9.39 -5.55 -0.36
N PHE A 126 -10.01 -4.89 0.62
CA PHE A 126 -10.91 -3.77 0.33
C PHE A 126 -10.21 -2.64 -0.41
N SER A 127 -8.98 -2.30 -0.02
CA SER A 127 -8.15 -1.32 -0.73
C SER A 127 -7.95 -1.67 -2.21
N VAL A 128 -7.59 -2.92 -2.51
CA VAL A 128 -7.41 -3.40 -3.88
C VAL A 128 -8.74 -3.41 -4.63
N GLY A 129 -9.83 -3.82 -3.98
CA GLY A 129 -11.18 -3.79 -4.55
C GLY A 129 -11.60 -2.39 -4.98
N PHE A 130 -11.41 -1.38 -4.11
CA PHE A 130 -11.70 0.01 -4.46
C PHE A 130 -10.81 0.53 -5.59
N ALA A 131 -9.52 0.17 -5.61
CA ALA A 131 -8.64 0.53 -6.72
C ALA A 131 -9.12 -0.06 -8.06
N ILE A 132 -9.55 -1.32 -8.07
CA ILE A 132 -10.11 -2.00 -9.27
C ILE A 132 -11.38 -1.29 -9.74
N ILE A 133 -12.34 -1.05 -8.83
CA ILE A 133 -13.59 -0.35 -9.17
C ILE A 133 -13.28 1.05 -9.71
N GLY A 134 -12.37 1.79 -9.07
CA GLY A 134 -11.89 3.09 -9.54
C GLY A 134 -11.32 3.04 -10.97
N THR A 135 -10.46 2.05 -11.27
CA THR A 135 -9.90 1.88 -12.62
C THR A 135 -10.98 1.57 -13.66
N ILE A 136 -11.97 0.74 -13.33
CA ILE A 136 -13.10 0.44 -14.22
C ILE A 136 -13.90 1.73 -14.50
N CYS A 137 -14.19 2.55 -13.48
CA CYS A 137 -14.89 3.81 -13.64
C CYS A 137 -14.15 4.79 -14.56
N VAL A 138 -12.82 4.92 -14.42
CA VAL A 138 -12.00 5.77 -15.31
C VAL A 138 -11.98 5.24 -16.75
N LEU A 139 -11.80 3.93 -16.93
CA LEU A 139 -11.78 3.32 -18.28
C LEU A 139 -13.12 3.50 -19.00
N LEU A 140 -14.24 3.36 -18.29
CA LEU A 140 -15.59 3.61 -18.82
C LEU A 140 -15.82 5.09 -19.15
N SER A 141 -15.25 5.99 -18.33
CA SER A 141 -15.26 7.43 -18.61
C SER A 141 -14.61 7.75 -19.96
N PHE A 142 -13.41 7.22 -20.22
CA PHE A 142 -12.72 7.43 -21.49
C PHE A 142 -13.42 6.77 -22.68
N ARG A 143 -13.98 5.56 -22.51
CA ARG A 143 -14.67 4.82 -23.59
C ARG A 143 -15.95 5.52 -24.06
N LYS A 144 -16.72 6.09 -23.15
CA LYS A 144 -18.03 6.70 -23.45
C LYS A 144 -18.02 8.24 -23.39
N LYS A 145 -16.85 8.87 -23.21
CA LYS A 145 -16.68 10.32 -22.95
C LYS A 145 -17.61 10.83 -21.83
N ARG A 146 -17.67 10.05 -20.74
CA ARG A 146 -18.57 10.31 -19.60
C ARG A 146 -17.76 10.88 -18.44
N ASP A 147 -17.54 12.19 -18.46
CA ASP A 147 -16.70 12.86 -17.46
C ASP A 147 -17.31 12.81 -16.05
N TYR A 148 -18.63 12.65 -15.93
CA TYR A 148 -19.30 12.47 -14.64
C TYR A 148 -18.85 11.22 -13.87
N LEU A 149 -18.30 10.19 -14.55
CA LEU A 149 -17.78 8.97 -13.92
C LEU A 149 -16.42 9.19 -13.24
N LEU A 150 -15.72 10.29 -13.53
CA LEU A 150 -14.44 10.62 -12.89
C LEU A 150 -14.63 10.97 -11.40
N LYS A 151 -15.77 11.55 -11.03
CA LYS A 151 -16.11 11.89 -9.63
C LYS A 151 -16.15 10.65 -8.72
N PRO A 152 -16.97 9.61 -8.97
CA PRO A 152 -16.96 8.41 -8.14
C PRO A 152 -15.63 7.65 -8.24
N ALA A 153 -14.96 7.65 -9.40
CA ALA A 153 -13.65 7.03 -9.54
C ALA A 153 -12.61 7.64 -8.59
N SER A 154 -12.57 8.97 -8.52
CA SER A 154 -11.67 9.70 -7.62
C SER A 154 -11.92 9.38 -6.15
N MET A 155 -13.19 9.23 -5.75
CA MET A 155 -13.56 8.84 -4.39
C MET A 155 -13.04 7.44 -4.05
N PHE A 156 -13.22 6.48 -4.95
CA PHE A 156 -12.72 5.11 -4.74
C PHE A 156 -11.19 5.07 -4.61
N TYR A 157 -10.44 5.87 -5.36
CA TYR A 157 -8.98 5.95 -5.20
C TYR A 157 -8.57 6.55 -3.85
N THR A 158 -9.27 7.59 -3.39
CA THR A 158 -9.02 8.17 -2.06
C THR A 158 -9.32 7.16 -0.95
N PHE A 159 -10.44 6.42 -1.04
CA PHE A 159 -10.76 5.36 -0.10
C PHE A 159 -9.77 4.20 -0.14
N ALA A 160 -9.31 3.81 -1.34
CA ALA A 160 -8.24 2.82 -1.47
C ALA A 160 -6.97 3.27 -0.75
N GLY A 161 -6.57 4.54 -0.93
CA GLY A 161 -5.46 5.13 -0.18
C GLY A 161 -5.64 5.05 1.33
N LEU A 162 -6.82 5.44 1.84
CA LEU A 162 -7.12 5.37 3.28
C LEU A 162 -7.11 3.94 3.82
N CYS A 163 -7.62 2.96 3.07
CA CYS A 163 -7.58 1.56 3.48
C CYS A 163 -6.15 1.03 3.59
N ILE A 164 -5.26 1.34 2.62
CA ILE A 164 -3.87 0.84 2.69
C ILE A 164 -3.10 1.43 3.89
N ILE A 165 -3.29 2.71 4.22
CA ILE A 165 -2.62 3.30 5.40
C ILE A 165 -3.15 2.71 6.72
N ILE A 166 -4.45 2.42 6.80
CA ILE A 166 -5.01 1.71 7.96
C ILE A 166 -4.40 0.31 8.07
N SER A 167 -4.29 -0.43 6.96
CA SER A 167 -3.63 -1.74 6.94
C SER A 167 -2.18 -1.66 7.41
N VAL A 168 -1.43 -0.63 6.99
CA VAL A 168 -0.06 -0.34 7.44
C VAL A 168 0.00 -0.08 8.95
N GLU A 169 -0.90 0.72 9.51
CA GLU A 169 -0.92 0.99 10.95
C GLU A 169 -1.32 -0.25 11.77
N VAL A 170 -2.27 -1.05 11.29
CA VAL A 170 -2.63 -2.32 11.93
C VAL A 170 -1.44 -3.28 11.93
N MET A 171 -0.70 -3.35 10.82
CA MET A 171 0.54 -4.15 10.73
C MET A 171 1.64 -3.60 11.65
N ARG A 172 1.77 -2.27 11.76
CA ARG A 172 2.73 -1.67 12.68
C ARG A 172 2.40 -1.98 14.13
N GLN A 173 1.12 -1.94 14.50
CA GLN A 173 0.67 -2.29 15.85
C GLN A 173 0.83 -3.78 16.14
N SER A 174 0.63 -4.67 15.17
CA SER A 174 0.86 -6.11 15.37
C SER A 174 2.34 -6.40 15.64
N VAL A 175 3.25 -5.77 14.88
CA VAL A 175 4.70 -5.90 15.11
C VAL A 175 5.13 -5.28 16.43
N LYS A 176 4.57 -4.11 16.80
CA LYS A 176 4.91 -3.46 18.06
C LYS A 176 4.42 -4.25 19.30
N ARG A 177 3.28 -4.94 19.23
CA ARG A 177 2.86 -5.81 20.33
C ARG A 177 3.67 -7.10 20.41
N MET A 178 4.16 -7.58 19.26
CA MET A 178 5.03 -8.75 19.21
C MET A 178 6.37 -8.49 19.91
N ILE A 179 7.00 -7.33 19.66
CA ILE A 179 8.30 -6.99 20.30
C ILE A 179 8.19 -6.73 21.80
N ASP A 180 7.03 -6.25 22.26
CA ASP A 180 6.77 -5.92 23.67
C ASP A 180 6.42 -7.15 24.52
N SER A 181 6.19 -8.31 23.88
CA SER A 181 5.89 -9.56 24.58
C SER A 181 7.17 -10.17 25.17
N GLU A 182 7.17 -10.31 26.50
CA GLU A 182 8.28 -10.79 27.34
C GLU A 182 8.81 -12.20 26.98
N GLU A 183 8.06 -12.97 26.18
CA GLU A 183 8.44 -14.33 25.76
C GLU A 183 9.27 -14.39 24.47
N THR A 184 9.55 -13.26 23.81
CA THR A 184 10.18 -13.30 22.47
C THR A 184 11.54 -12.59 22.42
N VAL A 185 12.58 -13.29 21.92
CA VAL A 185 14.01 -12.86 21.89
C VAL A 185 14.31 -11.88 20.73
N TRP A 186 13.30 -11.30 20.10
CA TRP A 186 13.45 -10.39 18.96
C TRP A 186 13.71 -8.98 19.49
N ILE A 187 14.79 -8.32 19.03
CA ILE A 187 15.12 -6.95 19.49
C ILE A 187 15.22 -5.97 18.31
N GLU A 188 15.51 -6.45 17.10
CA GLU A 188 15.73 -5.59 15.94
C GLU A 188 14.68 -5.88 14.85
N TYR A 189 13.87 -4.86 14.54
CA TYR A 189 12.92 -4.89 13.44
C TYR A 189 13.34 -3.86 12.39
N SER A 190 13.40 -4.29 11.14
CA SER A 190 13.63 -3.39 10.00
C SER A 190 12.45 -3.46 9.04
N TYR A 191 11.96 -2.30 8.62
CA TYR A 191 10.96 -2.23 7.58
C TYR A 191 11.60 -2.55 6.23
N SER A 192 10.92 -3.40 5.47
CA SER A 192 11.38 -3.81 4.14
C SER A 192 10.70 -2.98 3.03
N TRP A 193 11.13 -3.22 1.79
CA TRP A 193 10.67 -2.50 0.60
C TRP A 193 9.15 -2.52 0.38
N SER A 194 8.42 -3.58 0.76
CA SER A 194 6.96 -3.63 0.62
C SER A 194 6.24 -2.59 1.49
N PHE A 195 6.78 -2.31 2.68
CA PHE A 195 6.26 -1.26 3.55
C PHE A 195 6.43 0.12 2.91
N ALA A 196 7.60 0.40 2.33
CA ALA A 196 7.84 1.64 1.59
C ALA A 196 6.93 1.75 0.36
N CYS A 197 6.71 0.66 -0.37
CA CYS A 197 5.77 0.59 -1.49
C CYS A 197 4.32 0.88 -1.05
N ALA A 198 3.87 0.35 0.09
CA ALA A 198 2.55 0.62 0.65
C ALA A 198 2.37 2.10 1.01
N CYS A 199 3.36 2.70 1.68
CA CYS A 199 3.37 4.12 2.02
C CYS A 199 3.40 5.02 0.76
N ALA A 200 4.23 4.68 -0.23
CA ALA A 200 4.28 5.41 -1.49
C ALA A 200 2.94 5.30 -2.25
N SER A 201 2.35 4.11 -2.30
CA SER A 201 1.02 3.88 -2.86
C SER A 201 -0.04 4.73 -2.17
N PHE A 202 -0.03 4.81 -0.82
CA PHE A 202 -0.94 5.66 -0.07
C PHE A 202 -0.85 7.12 -0.54
N VAL A 203 0.36 7.69 -0.54
CA VAL A 203 0.58 9.09 -0.92
C VAL A 203 0.11 9.34 -2.34
N LEU A 204 0.46 8.46 -3.28
CA LEU A 204 0.06 8.59 -4.69
C LEU A 204 -1.45 8.50 -4.86
N LEU A 205 -2.11 7.48 -4.30
CA LEU A 205 -3.56 7.27 -4.46
C LEU A 205 -4.37 8.36 -3.74
N PHE A 206 -3.94 8.80 -2.56
CA PHE A 206 -4.64 9.83 -1.80
C PHE A 206 -4.52 11.21 -2.46
N ILE A 207 -3.30 11.65 -2.78
CA ILE A 207 -3.08 12.96 -3.41
C ILE A 207 -3.66 12.98 -4.82
N CYS A 208 -3.42 11.95 -5.63
CA CYS A 208 -3.95 11.91 -6.99
C CYS A 208 -5.46 11.68 -7.01
N GLY A 209 -6.03 10.98 -6.04
CA GLY A 209 -7.48 10.85 -5.86
C GLY A 209 -8.13 12.21 -5.62
N ILE A 210 -7.59 13.00 -4.68
CA ILE A 210 -8.07 14.38 -4.42
C ILE A 210 -7.83 15.28 -5.63
N ALA A 211 -6.66 15.23 -6.24
CA ALA A 211 -6.35 16.02 -7.43
C ALA A 211 -7.30 15.69 -8.59
N LEU A 212 -7.59 14.41 -8.82
CA LEU A 212 -8.53 13.96 -9.84
C LEU A 212 -9.95 14.46 -9.53
N LEU A 213 -10.37 14.47 -8.26
CA LEU A 213 -11.65 15.03 -7.84
C LEU A 213 -11.74 16.53 -8.14
N LEU A 214 -10.69 17.29 -7.81
CA LEU A 214 -10.63 18.74 -8.08
C LEU A 214 -10.62 19.04 -9.58
N ILE A 215 -10.01 18.18 -10.40
CA ILE A 215 -10.04 18.31 -11.87
C ILE A 215 -11.42 17.93 -12.43
N ALA A 216 -12.10 16.94 -11.84
CA ALA A 216 -13.41 16.48 -12.27
C ALA A 216 -14.57 17.38 -11.77
N LEU A 217 -14.33 18.20 -10.76
CA LEU A 217 -15.28 19.21 -10.32
C LEU A 217 -15.22 20.42 -11.25
N PRO A 218 -16.39 21.00 -11.61
CA PRO A 218 -16.42 22.28 -12.30
C PRO A 218 -15.73 23.33 -11.43
N ARG A 219 -15.08 24.31 -12.08
CA ARG A 219 -14.36 25.35 -11.35
C ARG A 219 -15.30 26.11 -10.43
N PHE A 220 -14.74 26.59 -9.32
CA PHE A 220 -15.46 27.51 -8.46
C PHE A 220 -15.92 28.72 -9.27
N PRO A 221 -17.20 29.12 -9.15
CA PRO A 221 -17.72 30.28 -9.85
C PRO A 221 -16.95 31.51 -9.38
N GLN A 222 -16.32 32.21 -10.31
CA GLN A 222 -15.61 33.46 -10.03
C GLN A 222 -16.55 34.65 -10.14
N ASN A 223 -17.65 34.47 -10.87
CA ASN A 223 -18.62 35.51 -11.12
C ASN A 223 -19.98 35.18 -10.45
N PRO A 224 -20.76 36.20 -10.03
CA PRO A 224 -22.03 36.00 -9.32
C PRO A 224 -23.12 35.29 -10.13
N TRP A 225 -22.99 35.22 -11.46
CA TRP A 225 -23.96 34.57 -12.36
C TRP A 225 -23.54 33.16 -12.79
N GLU A 226 -22.36 32.68 -12.37
CA GLU A 226 -21.93 31.31 -12.62
C GLU A 226 -22.49 30.38 -11.53
N THR A 227 -23.19 29.33 -11.93
CA THR A 227 -23.64 28.27 -11.04
C THR A 227 -22.71 27.06 -11.18
N CYS A 228 -22.40 26.38 -10.08
CA CYS A 228 -21.51 25.20 -10.07
C CYS A 228 -21.96 24.03 -10.98
N MET A 229 -23.16 24.07 -11.54
CA MET A 229 -23.70 23.12 -12.50
C MET A 229 -24.46 23.90 -13.59
N ASP A 230 -23.83 24.91 -14.18
CA ASP A 230 -24.41 25.57 -15.34
C ASP A 230 -24.46 24.58 -16.50
N ALA A 231 -25.64 24.51 -17.15
CA ALA A 231 -25.80 23.78 -18.39
C ALA A 231 -24.90 24.41 -19.45
N GLU A 232 -24.10 23.60 -20.15
CA GLU A 232 -23.38 24.08 -21.34
C GLU A 232 -24.38 24.70 -22.31
N PRO A 233 -24.14 25.93 -22.81
CA PRO A 233 -25.04 26.53 -23.79
C PRO A 233 -25.01 25.68 -25.06
N GLU A 234 -26.16 25.13 -25.44
CA GLU A 234 -26.29 24.40 -26.70
C GLU A 234 -25.91 25.33 -27.86
N HIS A 235 -24.98 24.90 -28.70
CA HIS A 235 -24.62 25.55 -29.96
C HIS A 235 -24.99 24.61 -31.11
#